data_AF-A0A067EYU7-F1
#
_entry.id   AF-A0A067EYU7-F1
#
_cell.length_a   1.000
_cell.length_b   1.000
_cell.length_c   1.000
_cell.angle_alpha   90.00
_cell.angle_beta   90.00
_cell.angle_gamma   90.00
#
_symmetry.space_group_name_H-M   'P 1'
#
loop_
_entity.id
_entity.type
_entity.pdbx_description
1 polymer ?
#
loop_
_entity_poly.entity_id
_entity_poly.type
_entity_poly.pdbx_seq_one_letter_code
_entity_poly.pdbx_strand_id
1 'polypeptide(L)'
;MEADRLNSPSTSVINLEVLGHQLQFSQDPNSKHLGTTVWDASVVFVKYLEKNCRKGRFCPSKLKGKRVIELGAGCGVAGFGMALLGCNVITTDQIEVLPLLKRNVEWNTSRISQMNPGSDLLGSIQAVELDWGNEDHIKAVAPPFDYIIGTDVVYAEHLLEPLLQTIFALSGPKTTILVMFSLSMFSLTFFCWTRITADNTIILL
;
A
#
# COMPACT_ATOMS: atom_id res chain seq x y z
N MET A 1 6.39 -2.38 29.61
CA MET A 1 7.07 -1.67 28.50
C MET A 1 5.97 -1.32 27.53
N GLU A 2 5.56 -0.06 27.52
CA GLU A 2 4.61 0.44 26.54
C GLU A 2 5.26 0.21 25.17
N ALA A 3 4.58 -0.49 24.26
CA ALA A 3 5.09 -0.65 22.90
C ALA A 3 5.26 0.75 22.32
N ASP A 4 6.48 1.11 21.88
CA ASP A 4 6.76 2.41 21.29
C ASP A 4 5.71 2.68 20.21
N ARG A 5 4.85 3.68 20.44
CA ARG A 5 3.86 4.09 19.44
C ARG A 5 4.65 4.56 18.23
N LEU A 6 4.40 3.94 17.07
CA LEU A 6 5.00 4.32 15.79
C LEU A 6 4.84 5.83 15.52
N ASN A 7 3.72 6.41 15.95
CA ASN A 7 3.40 7.81 15.76
C ASN A 7 3.49 8.61 17.06
N SER A 8 4.22 9.72 17.00
CA SER A 8 4.20 10.80 17.98
C SER A 8 3.98 12.14 17.27
N PRO A 9 3.44 13.18 17.95
CA PRO A 9 3.20 14.49 17.34
C PRO A 9 4.45 15.18 16.76
N SER A 10 5.65 14.75 17.18
CA SER A 10 6.94 15.28 16.72
C SER A 10 7.66 14.36 15.74
N THR A 11 7.15 13.15 15.50
CA THR A 11 7.78 12.20 14.56
C THR A 11 7.40 12.57 13.13
N SER A 12 8.30 13.27 12.43
CA SER A 12 8.12 13.64 11.02
C SER A 12 8.68 12.60 10.04
N VAL A 13 9.41 11.60 10.55
CA VAL A 13 10.08 10.59 9.74
C VAL A 13 9.99 9.22 10.42
N ILE A 14 9.60 8.21 9.65
CA ILE A 14 9.58 6.80 10.05
C ILE A 14 10.63 6.05 9.23
N ASN A 15 11.53 5.35 9.91
CA ASN A 15 12.50 4.47 9.26
C ASN A 15 12.03 3.02 9.39
N LEU A 16 11.99 2.28 8.29
CA LEU A 16 11.55 0.89 8.25
C LEU A 16 12.57 0.06 7.49
N GLU A 17 12.99 -1.05 8.08
CA GLU A 17 13.67 -2.11 7.34
C GLU A 17 12.63 -3.03 6.71
N VAL A 18 12.65 -3.17 5.38
CA VAL A 18 11.73 -4.05 4.64
C VAL A 18 12.52 -4.81 3.59
N LEU A 19 12.46 -6.14 3.63
CA LEU A 19 13.13 -7.04 2.68
C LEU A 19 14.65 -6.79 2.62
N GLY A 20 15.26 -6.38 3.73
CA GLY A 20 16.68 -6.01 3.82
C GLY A 20 17.01 -4.60 3.31
N HIS A 21 16.01 -3.79 2.94
CA HIS A 21 16.20 -2.41 2.52
C HIS A 21 15.79 -1.43 3.62
N GLN A 22 16.63 -0.42 3.86
CA GLN A 22 16.33 0.68 4.78
C GLN A 22 15.52 1.76 4.07
N LEU A 23 14.21 1.78 4.34
CA LEU A 23 13.28 2.77 3.82
C LEU A 23 13.06 3.89 4.82
N GLN A 24 12.73 5.08 4.31
CA GLN A 24 12.44 6.25 5.10
C GLN A 24 11.20 6.96 4.56
N PHE A 25 10.19 7.14 5.41
CA PHE A 25 8.93 7.77 5.06
C PHE A 25 8.76 9.06 5.85
N SER A 26 8.64 10.17 5.14
CA SER A 26 8.17 11.42 5.75
C SER A 26 6.68 11.31 6.06
N GLN A 27 6.30 11.92 7.16
CA GLN A 27 4.92 12.05 7.60
C GLN A 27 4.66 13.43 8.23
N ASP A 28 3.40 13.85 8.22
CA ASP A 28 2.92 15.03 8.89
C ASP A 28 1.77 14.64 9.83
N PRO A 29 2.05 14.38 11.12
CA PRO A 29 1.02 14.02 12.09
C PRO A 29 0.11 15.20 12.50
N ASN A 30 0.45 16.43 12.10
CA ASN A 30 -0.32 17.64 12.44
C ASN A 30 -1.22 18.10 11.27
N SER A 31 -1.12 17.44 10.13
CA SER A 31 -2.01 17.67 8.99
C SER A 31 -3.46 17.30 9.32
N LYS A 32 -4.39 17.94 8.61
CA LYS A 32 -5.83 17.60 8.68
C LYS A 32 -6.18 16.35 7.86
N HIS A 33 -5.28 15.89 7.01
CA HIS A 33 -5.50 14.75 6.12
C HIS A 33 -4.93 13.48 6.76
N LEU A 34 -5.77 12.46 6.98
CA LEU A 34 -5.37 11.20 7.61
C LEU A 34 -4.32 10.42 6.79
N GLY A 35 -4.21 10.69 5.49
CA GLY A 35 -3.21 10.08 4.61
C GLY A 35 -1.78 10.57 4.80
N THR A 36 -1.49 11.50 5.72
CA THR A 36 -0.13 12.02 5.92
C THR A 36 0.67 11.31 7.00
N THR A 37 0.13 10.26 7.62
CA THR A 37 0.82 9.46 8.65
C THR A 37 0.98 8.01 8.24
N VAL A 38 2.05 7.37 8.71
CA VAL A 38 2.22 5.93 8.54
C VAL A 38 1.28 5.20 9.49
N TRP A 39 0.38 4.40 8.94
CA TRP A 39 -0.56 3.58 9.71
C TRP A 39 -0.01 2.17 9.97
N ASP A 40 -0.33 1.61 11.14
CA ASP A 40 0.18 0.31 11.60
C ASP A 40 -0.16 -0.82 10.62
N ALA A 41 -1.32 -0.80 9.96
CA ALA A 41 -1.65 -1.80 8.95
C ALA A 41 -0.64 -1.80 7.80
N SER A 42 -0.21 -0.64 7.31
CA SER A 42 0.79 -0.61 6.23
C SER A 42 2.12 -1.29 6.64
N VAL A 43 2.54 -1.11 7.90
CA VAL A 43 3.74 -1.75 8.47
C VAL A 43 3.55 -3.26 8.63
N VAL A 44 2.41 -3.68 9.19
CA VAL A 44 2.10 -5.11 9.34
C VAL A 44 2.00 -5.80 7.99
N PHE A 45 1.50 -5.11 6.96
CA PHE A 45 1.36 -5.66 5.62
C PHE A 45 2.73 -5.95 5.01
N VAL A 46 3.65 -4.99 5.06
CA VAL A 46 5.00 -5.21 4.52
C VAL A 46 5.80 -6.23 5.31
N LYS A 47 5.58 -6.33 6.63
CA LYS A 47 6.19 -7.38 7.45
C LYS A 47 5.61 -8.76 7.18
N TYR A 48 4.33 -8.84 6.86
CA TYR A 48 3.74 -10.07 6.37
C TYR A 48 4.37 -10.48 5.02
N LEU A 49 4.49 -9.55 4.08
CA LEU A 49 5.14 -9.79 2.79
C LEU A 49 6.57 -10.31 2.98
N GLU A 50 7.36 -9.66 3.83
CA GLU A 50 8.73 -10.07 4.18
C GLU A 50 8.80 -11.49 4.74
N LYS A 51 7.90 -11.83 5.68
CA LYS A 51 7.85 -13.18 6.27
C LYS A 51 7.47 -14.27 5.25
N ASN A 52 6.72 -13.90 4.21
CA ASN A 52 6.16 -14.84 3.23
C ASN A 52 6.82 -14.77 1.86
N CYS A 53 7.82 -13.92 1.65
CA CYS A 53 8.46 -13.71 0.34
C CYS A 53 9.24 -14.93 -0.17
N ARG A 54 9.57 -15.90 0.68
CA ARG A 54 10.30 -17.11 0.27
C ARG A 54 9.41 -18.29 -0.12
N LYS A 55 8.08 -18.18 0.04
CA LYS A 55 7.14 -19.30 -0.17
C LYS A 55 5.82 -18.83 -0.79
N GLY A 56 5.11 -19.74 -1.43
CA GLY A 56 3.73 -19.48 -1.88
C GLY A 56 3.62 -18.48 -3.04
N ARG A 57 2.72 -17.51 -2.91
CA ARG A 57 2.34 -16.55 -3.98
C ARG A 57 3.13 -15.25 -3.94
N PHE A 58 3.76 -14.92 -2.81
CA PHE A 58 4.49 -13.66 -2.62
C PHE A 58 5.97 -13.77 -2.93
N CYS A 59 6.41 -14.82 -3.61
CA CYS A 59 7.80 -14.95 -3.99
C CYS A 59 8.16 -14.03 -5.15
N PRO A 60 9.36 -13.37 -5.13
CA PRO A 60 9.76 -12.45 -6.17
C PRO A 60 9.65 -13.01 -7.59
N SER A 61 9.96 -14.29 -7.78
CA SER A 61 9.83 -14.96 -9.08
C SER A 61 8.41 -15.02 -9.65
N LYS A 62 7.37 -14.98 -8.79
CA LYS A 62 5.96 -14.95 -9.21
C LYS A 62 5.37 -13.55 -9.30
N LEU A 63 5.97 -12.60 -8.57
CA LEU A 63 5.52 -11.21 -8.49
C LEU A 63 6.25 -10.28 -9.47
N LYS A 64 7.43 -10.67 -9.97
CA LYS A 64 8.20 -9.85 -10.91
C LYS A 64 7.35 -9.44 -12.11
N GLY A 65 7.27 -8.13 -12.34
CA GLY A 65 6.52 -7.51 -13.44
C GLY A 65 5.00 -7.47 -13.27
N LYS A 66 4.45 -7.98 -12.17
CA LYS A 66 3.00 -7.92 -11.89
C LYS A 66 2.55 -6.48 -11.70
N ARG A 67 1.39 -6.13 -12.27
CA ARG A 67 0.80 -4.79 -12.13
C ARG A 67 0.03 -4.72 -10.81
N VAL A 68 0.43 -3.79 -9.95
CA VAL A 68 -0.18 -3.58 -8.64
C VAL A 68 -0.70 -2.15 -8.57
N ILE A 69 -1.90 -1.97 -8.05
CA ILE A 69 -2.40 -0.66 -7.65
C ILE A 69 -2.66 -0.64 -6.15
N GLU A 70 -2.16 0.40 -5.48
CA GLU A 70 -2.42 0.68 -4.07
C GLU A 70 -3.42 1.83 -3.97
N LEU A 71 -4.54 1.57 -3.31
CA LEU A 71 -5.59 2.56 -3.01
C LEU A 71 -5.37 3.12 -1.61
N GLY A 72 -5.43 4.45 -1.46
CA GLY A 72 -5.25 5.10 -0.16
C GLY A 72 -3.88 4.83 0.44
N ALA A 73 -2.83 5.11 -0.33
CA ALA A 73 -1.46 4.78 0.00
C ALA A 73 -0.91 5.51 1.24
N GLY A 74 -1.44 6.69 1.54
CA GLY A 74 -0.90 7.61 2.53
C GLY A 74 0.56 7.94 2.27
N CYS A 75 1.44 7.43 3.14
CA CYS A 75 2.90 7.59 2.99
C CYS A 75 3.53 6.65 1.93
N GLY A 76 2.80 5.64 1.42
CA GLY A 76 3.26 4.73 0.36
C GLY A 76 4.00 3.46 0.83
N VAL A 77 3.86 3.10 2.11
CA VAL A 77 4.61 1.98 2.72
C VAL A 77 4.26 0.64 2.05
N ALA A 78 2.98 0.33 1.87
CA ALA A 78 2.56 -0.96 1.34
C ALA A 78 2.90 -1.11 -0.16
N GLY A 79 2.79 -0.04 -0.94
CA GLY A 79 3.26 0.02 -2.32
C GLY A 79 4.76 -0.30 -2.45
N PHE A 80 5.60 0.27 -1.58
CA PHE A 80 7.03 -0.06 -1.57
C PHE A 80 7.30 -1.53 -1.26
N GLY A 81 6.55 -2.14 -0.34
CA GLY A 81 6.67 -3.58 -0.07
C GLY A 81 6.44 -4.44 -1.31
N MET A 82 5.45 -4.09 -2.13
CA MET A 82 5.18 -4.79 -3.39
C MET A 82 6.24 -4.50 -4.47
N ALA A 83 6.71 -3.25 -4.57
CA ALA A 83 7.77 -2.86 -5.50
C ALA A 83 9.09 -3.59 -5.20
N LEU A 84 9.43 -3.76 -3.92
CA LEU A 84 10.61 -4.53 -3.47
C LEU A 84 10.51 -6.03 -3.79
N LEU A 85 9.31 -6.55 -4.04
CA LEU A 85 9.10 -7.91 -4.55
C LEU A 85 9.13 -8.00 -6.09
N GLY A 86 9.49 -6.91 -6.77
CA GLY A 86 9.63 -6.85 -8.23
C GLY A 86 8.38 -6.43 -8.98
N CYS A 87 7.32 -5.96 -8.31
CA CYS A 87 6.08 -5.54 -8.96
C CYS A 87 6.20 -4.17 -9.65
N ASN A 88 5.33 -3.92 -10.63
CA ASN A 88 5.11 -2.61 -11.21
C ASN A 88 3.92 -1.93 -10.51
N VAL A 89 4.22 -1.01 -9.60
CA VAL A 89 3.27 -0.43 -8.65
C VAL A 89 2.83 0.97 -9.09
N ILE A 90 1.52 1.18 -9.11
CA ILE A 90 0.92 2.51 -9.12
C ILE A 90 0.36 2.74 -7.72
N THR A 91 0.99 3.62 -6.95
CA THR A 91 0.54 3.97 -5.59
C THR A 91 -0.31 5.23 -5.67
N THR A 92 -1.51 5.19 -5.09
CA THR A 92 -2.52 6.23 -5.31
C THR A 92 -3.12 6.77 -4.03
N ASP A 93 -3.42 8.06 -4.06
CA ASP A 93 -4.12 8.76 -2.99
C ASP A 93 -4.81 10.02 -3.57
N GLN A 94 -5.56 10.72 -2.72
CA GLN A 94 -6.20 12.00 -3.07
C GLN A 94 -5.16 13.11 -3.28
N ILE A 95 -5.56 14.16 -4.01
CA ILE A 95 -4.66 15.25 -4.43
C ILE A 95 -3.93 15.93 -3.25
N GLU A 96 -4.56 16.01 -2.08
CA GLU A 96 -3.96 16.66 -0.90
C GLU A 96 -2.84 15.82 -0.26
N VAL A 97 -2.86 14.51 -0.43
CA VAL A 97 -1.84 13.58 0.10
C VAL A 97 -0.71 13.37 -0.92
N LEU A 98 -1.02 13.51 -2.21
CA LEU A 98 -0.12 13.22 -3.31
C LEU A 98 1.26 13.89 -3.24
N PRO A 99 1.43 15.16 -2.80
CA PRO A 99 2.76 15.77 -2.67
C PRO A 99 3.67 15.04 -1.69
N LEU A 100 3.13 14.57 -0.56
CA LEU A 100 3.89 13.79 0.42
C LEU A 100 4.22 12.40 -0.12
N LEU A 101 3.24 11.73 -0.72
CA LEU A 101 3.41 10.42 -1.33
C LEU A 101 4.50 10.43 -2.41
N LYS A 102 4.45 11.40 -3.34
CA LYS A 102 5.47 11.58 -4.39
C LYS A 102 6.87 11.77 -3.80
N ARG A 103 7.02 12.61 -2.78
CA ARG A 103 8.29 12.83 -2.09
C ARG A 103 8.84 11.52 -1.49
N ASN A 104 7.98 10.74 -0.84
CA ASN A 104 8.38 9.45 -0.26
C ASN A 104 8.80 8.45 -1.36
N VAL A 105 8.08 8.42 -2.48
CA VAL A 105 8.41 7.58 -3.64
C VAL A 105 9.77 7.96 -4.24
N GLU A 106 9.98 9.24 -4.52
CA GLU A 106 11.22 9.75 -5.10
C GLU A 106 12.43 9.49 -4.19
N TRP A 107 12.29 9.77 -2.89
CA TRP A 107 13.35 9.61 -1.91
C TRP A 107 13.82 8.16 -1.80
N ASN A 108 12.88 7.23 -1.59
CA ASN A 108 13.22 5.83 -1.40
C ASN A 108 13.70 5.16 -2.69
N THR A 109 13.11 5.51 -3.84
CA THR A 109 13.57 4.99 -5.14
C THR A 109 15.02 5.41 -5.39
N SER A 110 15.32 6.71 -5.21
CA SER A 110 16.67 7.25 -5.39
C SER A 110 17.68 6.59 -4.46
N ARG A 111 17.31 6.42 -3.18
CA ARG A 111 18.16 5.79 -2.16
C ARG A 111 18.46 4.33 -2.50
N ILE A 112 17.47 3.55 -2.92
CA ILE A 112 17.66 2.14 -3.30
C ILE A 112 18.58 2.04 -4.53
N SER A 113 18.36 2.87 -5.54
CA SER A 113 19.20 2.89 -6.75
C SER A 113 20.66 3.22 -6.46
N GLN A 114 20.93 4.12 -5.50
CA GLN A 114 22.29 4.45 -5.07
C GLN A 114 22.97 3.33 -4.27
N MET A 115 22.22 2.64 -3.40
CA MET A 115 22.78 1.59 -2.56
C MET A 115 23.01 0.27 -3.31
N ASN A 116 22.24 0.01 -4.37
CA ASN A 116 22.30 -1.25 -5.13
C ASN A 116 22.40 -0.98 -6.65
N PRO A 117 23.48 -0.35 -7.13
CA PRO A 117 23.65 -0.06 -8.54
C PRO A 117 23.68 -1.37 -9.36
N GLY A 118 22.77 -1.54 -10.31
CA GLY A 118 22.68 -2.72 -11.18
C GLY A 118 21.85 -3.89 -10.65
N SER A 119 21.12 -3.71 -9.55
CA SER A 119 20.20 -4.73 -9.04
C SER A 119 18.82 -4.64 -9.72
N ASP A 120 18.53 -5.58 -10.62
CA ASP A 120 17.20 -5.80 -11.25
C ASP A 120 16.14 -6.38 -10.27
N LEU A 121 16.36 -6.21 -8.96
CA LEU A 121 15.51 -6.77 -7.91
C LEU A 121 14.33 -5.85 -7.55
N LEU A 122 14.50 -4.52 -7.67
CA LEU A 122 13.41 -3.58 -7.46
C LEU A 122 12.52 -3.56 -8.72
N GLY A 123 11.20 -3.63 -8.51
CA GLY A 123 10.24 -3.33 -9.56
C GLY A 123 10.16 -1.82 -9.85
N SER A 124 8.98 -1.35 -10.26
CA SER A 124 8.73 0.09 -10.43
C SER A 124 7.68 0.57 -9.44
N ILE A 125 7.76 1.83 -9.05
CA ILE A 125 6.73 2.48 -8.23
C ILE A 125 6.56 3.92 -8.70
N GLN A 126 5.31 4.33 -8.91
CA GLN A 126 4.95 5.71 -9.25
C GLN A 126 3.72 6.16 -8.46
N ALA A 127 3.73 7.41 -8.02
CA ALA A 127 2.63 8.02 -7.29
C ALA A 127 1.70 8.81 -8.21
N VAL A 128 0.40 8.49 -8.20
CA VAL A 128 -0.63 9.08 -9.06
C VAL A 128 -1.87 9.44 -8.23
N GLU A 129 -2.59 10.47 -8.64
CA GLU A 129 -3.88 10.84 -8.04
C GLU A 129 -4.95 9.79 -8.36
N LEU A 130 -5.73 9.37 -7.36
CA LEU A 130 -6.94 8.58 -7.56
C LEU A 130 -7.93 8.80 -6.42
N ASP A 131 -8.91 9.66 -6.68
CA ASP A 131 -10.15 9.71 -5.89
C ASP A 131 -11.05 8.51 -6.17
N TRP A 132 -11.50 7.84 -5.12
CA TRP A 132 -12.39 6.69 -5.25
C TRP A 132 -13.71 7.08 -5.89
N GLY A 133 -14.17 6.28 -6.87
CA GLY A 133 -15.38 6.52 -7.65
C GLY A 133 -15.18 7.47 -8.84
N ASN A 134 -14.02 8.11 -8.98
CA ASN A 134 -13.73 8.97 -10.12
C ASN A 134 -13.36 8.14 -11.35
N GLU A 135 -14.26 8.09 -12.34
CA GLU A 135 -14.05 7.31 -13.56
C GLU A 135 -12.84 7.73 -14.38
N ASP A 136 -12.53 9.02 -14.44
CA ASP A 136 -11.41 9.53 -15.24
C ASP A 136 -10.08 9.12 -14.62
N HIS A 137 -9.97 9.19 -13.29
CA HIS A 137 -8.81 8.71 -12.56
C HIS A 137 -8.64 7.19 -12.74
N ILE A 138 -9.73 6.43 -12.65
CA ILE A 138 -9.73 4.97 -12.86
C ILE A 138 -9.28 4.62 -14.29
N LYS A 139 -9.79 5.33 -15.31
CA LYS A 139 -9.38 5.12 -16.71
C LYS A 139 -7.89 5.46 -16.92
N ALA A 140 -7.40 6.52 -16.28
CA ALA A 140 -6.02 7.00 -16.44
C ALA A 140 -4.97 6.00 -15.95
N VAL A 141 -5.29 5.17 -14.95
CA VAL A 141 -4.38 4.12 -14.45
C VAL A 141 -4.41 2.83 -15.28
N ALA A 142 -5.24 2.78 -16.32
CA ALA A 142 -5.31 1.72 -17.32
C ALA A 142 -5.50 0.30 -16.72
N PRO A 143 -6.64 0.02 -16.05
CA PRO A 143 -6.96 -1.32 -15.55
C PRO A 143 -7.03 -2.37 -16.68
N PRO A 144 -7.00 -3.69 -16.36
CA PRO A 144 -7.02 -4.28 -15.02
C PRO A 144 -5.63 -4.45 -14.39
N PHE A 145 -5.62 -4.65 -13.07
CA PHE A 145 -4.42 -4.93 -12.28
C PHE A 145 -4.34 -6.40 -11.85
N ASP A 146 -3.13 -6.95 -11.70
CA ASP A 146 -2.95 -8.29 -11.13
C ASP A 146 -3.26 -8.29 -9.63
N TYR A 147 -2.89 -7.22 -8.93
CA TYR A 147 -3.19 -7.01 -7.51
C TYR A 147 -3.76 -5.62 -7.26
N ILE A 148 -4.75 -5.56 -6.38
CA ILE A 148 -5.24 -4.32 -5.79
C ILE A 148 -4.98 -4.43 -4.30
N ILE A 149 -4.28 -3.45 -3.73
CA ILE A 149 -3.97 -3.43 -2.29
C ILE A 149 -4.54 -2.17 -1.64
N GLY A 150 -4.87 -2.26 -0.36
CA GLY A 150 -5.24 -1.11 0.46
C GLY A 150 -5.06 -1.42 1.94
N THR A 151 -4.44 -0.50 2.68
CA THR A 151 -4.18 -0.66 4.11
C THR A 151 -4.83 0.45 4.91
N ASP A 152 -5.69 0.10 5.87
CA ASP A 152 -6.54 1.02 6.65
C ASP A 152 -7.41 1.95 5.79
N VAL A 153 -7.87 1.47 4.63
CA VAL A 153 -8.75 2.20 3.69
C VAL A 153 -10.23 2.17 4.08
N VAL A 154 -10.63 1.30 5.01
CA VAL A 154 -12.01 1.16 5.49
C VAL A 154 -12.15 1.87 6.84
N TYR A 155 -12.32 3.19 6.80
CA TYR A 155 -12.40 4.02 8.02
C TYR A 155 -13.65 4.93 8.09
N ALA A 156 -14.34 5.14 6.97
CA ALA A 156 -15.56 5.94 6.92
C ALA A 156 -16.63 5.26 6.04
N GLU A 157 -17.83 5.10 6.59
CA GLU A 157 -18.93 4.37 5.94
C GLU A 157 -19.30 4.95 4.57
N HIS A 158 -19.36 6.28 4.44
CA HIS A 158 -19.69 6.96 3.19
C HIS A 158 -18.64 6.76 2.07
N LEU A 159 -17.44 6.29 2.40
CA LEU A 159 -16.39 5.99 1.42
C LEU A 159 -16.42 4.54 0.93
N LEU A 160 -17.20 3.66 1.57
CA LEU A 160 -17.22 2.24 1.24
C LEU A 160 -17.73 1.98 -0.18
N GLU A 161 -18.82 2.64 -0.58
CA GLU A 161 -19.39 2.48 -1.91
C GLU A 161 -18.45 2.98 -3.03
N PRO A 162 -17.90 4.21 -2.97
CA PRO A 162 -16.87 4.67 -3.92
C PRO A 162 -15.64 3.75 -3.96
N LEU A 163 -15.17 3.26 -2.81
CA LEU A 163 -14.03 2.33 -2.73
C LEU A 163 -14.34 1.01 -3.45
N LEU A 164 -15.50 0.41 -3.21
CA LEU A 164 -15.90 -0.84 -3.86
C LEU A 164 -16.08 -0.67 -5.36
N GLN A 165 -16.73 0.41 -5.81
CA GLN A 165 -16.85 0.74 -7.24
C GLN A 165 -15.48 0.83 -7.91
N THR A 166 -14.53 1.50 -7.26
CA THR A 166 -13.14 1.61 -7.70
C THR A 166 -12.46 0.25 -7.79
N ILE A 167 -12.56 -0.57 -6.74
CA ILE A 167 -11.98 -1.92 -6.70
C ILE A 167 -12.52 -2.78 -7.85
N PHE A 168 -13.84 -2.75 -8.10
CA PHE A 168 -14.45 -3.52 -9.18
C PHE A 168 -13.99 -3.03 -10.56
N ALA A 169 -13.96 -1.72 -10.78
CA ALA A 169 -13.52 -1.14 -12.07
C ALA A 169 -12.04 -1.38 -12.37
N LEU A 170 -11.21 -1.50 -11.32
CA LEU A 170 -9.78 -1.81 -11.44
C LEU A 170 -9.49 -3.32 -11.60
N SER A 171 -10.49 -4.17 -11.31
CA SER A 171 -10.34 -5.63 -11.28
C SER A 171 -10.61 -6.27 -12.63
N GLY A 172 -9.90 -7.36 -12.90
CA GLY A 172 -10.21 -8.34 -13.93
C GLY A 172 -10.41 -9.74 -13.34
N PRO A 173 -10.71 -10.76 -14.17
CA PRO A 173 -11.07 -12.10 -13.70
C PRO A 173 -10.01 -12.81 -12.85
N LYS A 174 -8.73 -12.39 -12.95
CA LYS A 174 -7.60 -12.98 -12.23
C LYS A 174 -7.01 -12.08 -11.15
N THR A 175 -7.63 -10.91 -10.91
CA THR A 175 -7.15 -9.94 -9.93
C THR A 175 -7.23 -10.52 -8.53
N THR A 176 -6.18 -10.29 -7.75
CA THR A 176 -6.17 -10.60 -6.32
C THR A 176 -6.25 -9.29 -5.53
N ILE A 177 -7.34 -9.12 -4.79
CA ILE A 177 -7.54 -7.98 -3.91
C ILE A 177 -6.98 -8.34 -2.51
N LEU A 178 -6.20 -7.44 -1.91
CA LEU A 178 -5.66 -7.57 -0.56
C LEU A 178 -5.98 -6.29 0.22
N VAL A 179 -7.02 -6.34 1.04
CA VAL A 179 -7.33 -5.26 1.97
C VAL A 179 -6.93 -5.67 3.37
N MET A 180 -6.19 -4.80 4.04
CA MET A 180 -5.83 -4.99 5.44
C MET A 180 -6.29 -3.81 6.25
N PHE A 181 -6.94 -4.07 7.37
CA PHE A 181 -7.44 -3.01 8.24
C PHE A 181 -7.43 -3.46 9.70
N SER A 182 -7.34 -2.48 10.58
CA SER A 182 -7.39 -2.68 12.02
C SER A 182 -8.83 -2.64 12.53
N LEU A 183 -9.35 -3.75 13.03
CA LEU A 183 -10.66 -3.78 13.70
C LEU A 183 -10.53 -3.20 15.12
N SER A 184 -11.22 -2.10 15.38
CA SER A 184 -11.38 -1.54 16.74
C SER A 184 -12.67 -2.03 17.37
N MET A 185 -12.75 -3.31 17.76
CA MET A 185 -13.83 -3.82 18.61
C MET A 185 -13.25 -4.07 20.00
N PHE A 186 -13.48 -3.13 20.93
CA PHE A 186 -13.06 -3.17 22.34
C PHE A 186 -11.68 -3.83 22.61
N SER A 187 -10.63 -3.00 22.67
CA SER A 187 -9.36 -3.34 23.34
C SER A 187 -8.49 -4.46 22.73
N LEU A 188 -8.75 -4.91 21.50
CA LEU A 188 -7.87 -5.85 20.78
C LEU A 188 -7.81 -5.46 19.30
N THR A 189 -6.64 -5.01 18.83
CA THR A 189 -6.38 -4.78 17.40
C THR A 189 -6.33 -6.12 16.69
N PHE A 190 -7.38 -6.47 15.95
CA PHE A 190 -7.38 -7.62 15.03
C PHE A 190 -7.09 -7.15 13.62
N PHE A 191 -6.06 -7.71 12.99
CA PHE A 191 -5.81 -7.54 11.55
C PHE A 191 -6.72 -8.52 10.80
N CYS A 192 -7.65 -7.98 10.02
CA CYS A 192 -8.53 -8.79 9.17
C CYS A 192 -8.02 -8.73 7.73
N TRP A 193 -7.80 -9.89 7.11
CA TRP A 193 -7.59 -9.98 5.68
C TRP A 193 -8.89 -10.27 4.96
N THR A 194 -9.16 -9.52 3.90
CA THR A 194 -10.18 -9.92 2.94
C THR A 194 -9.54 -10.09 1.58
N ARG A 195 -9.62 -11.31 1.04
CA ARG A 195 -9.44 -11.54 -0.39
C ARG A 195 -10.81 -11.49 -1.03
N ILE A 196 -11.06 -10.46 -1.82
CA ILE A 196 -12.20 -10.42 -2.73
C ILE A 196 -11.71 -11.04 -4.04
N THR A 197 -12.36 -12.12 -4.47
CA THR A 197 -12.14 -12.71 -5.80
C THR A 197 -13.19 -12.16 -6.77
N ALA A 198 -12.93 -12.20 -8.07
CA ALA A 198 -13.89 -11.78 -9.10
C ALA A 198 -15.25 -12.51 -9.01
N ASP A 199 -15.30 -13.66 -8.30
CA ASP A 199 -16.51 -14.42 -8.01
C ASP A 199 -17.21 -13.98 -6.70
N ASN A 200 -16.97 -12.75 -6.22
CA ASN A 200 -17.49 -12.20 -4.96
C ASN A 200 -17.21 -13.05 -3.69
N THR A 201 -16.28 -13.99 -3.74
CA THR A 201 -15.93 -14.80 -2.56
C THR A 201 -14.95 -14.00 -1.68
N ILE A 202 -15.36 -13.74 -0.43
CA ILE A 202 -14.55 -13.15 0.63
C ILE A 202 -13.81 -14.29 1.33
N ILE A 203 -12.48 -14.36 1.17
CA ILE A 203 -11.64 -15.26 1.97
C ILE A 203 -11.02 -14.44 3.09
N LEU A 204 -11.45 -14.72 4.32
CA LEU A 204 -10.78 -14.32 5.55
C LEU A 204 -9.60 -15.28 5.78
N LEU A 205 -8.40 -14.74 5.86
CA LEU A 205 -7.19 -15.49 6.22
C LEU A 205 -6.63 -14.97 7.54
#